data_AF-X0SDV7-F1
#
_entry.id   AF-X0SDV7-F1
#
_cell.length_a   1.000
_cell.length_b   1.000
_cell.length_c   1.000
_cell.angle_alpha   90.00
_cell.angle_beta   90.00
_cell.angle_gamma   90.00
#
_symmetry.space_group_name_H-M   'P 1'
#
loop_
_entity.id
_entity.type
_entity.pdbx_description
1 polymer ?
#
loop_
_entity_poly.entity_id
_entity_poly.type
_entity_poly.pdbx_seq_one_letter_code
_entity_poly.pdbx_strand_id
1 'polypeptide(L)'
;AEFGDGWLPALGSCDLDERMTQLRQLCDEKGRAVSEIDVSVFAAVADKGAMETLAKQGVNRIIPVLPSVPESEALRVIDQYAELVGWARDLE
;
A
#
# COMPACT_ATOMS: atom_id res chain seq x y z
N ALA A 1 17.62 -0.64 -4.98
CA ALA A 1 17.54 -1.80 -4.07
C ALA A 1 18.74 -1.94 -3.14
N GLU A 2 19.79 -1.12 -3.25
CA GLU A 2 21.02 -1.31 -2.44
C GLU A 2 20.90 -0.87 -0.98
N PHE A 3 20.04 0.11 -0.68
CA PHE A 3 19.86 0.66 0.65
C PHE A 3 18.38 0.80 1.01
N GLY A 4 18.10 0.77 2.32
CA GLY A 4 16.77 0.93 2.91
C GLY A 4 15.91 -0.33 2.82
N ASP A 5 15.03 -0.50 3.81
CA ASP A 5 14.16 -1.68 3.97
C ASP A 5 12.69 -1.36 3.68
N GLY A 6 12.39 -0.13 3.27
CA GLY A 6 11.05 0.30 2.92
C GLY A 6 11.04 1.12 1.64
N TRP A 7 9.97 0.99 0.87
CA TRP A 7 9.76 1.75 -0.35
C TRP A 7 8.32 2.23 -0.48
N LEU A 8 8.16 3.50 -0.83
CA LEU A 8 6.87 4.15 -1.07
C LEU A 8 6.90 4.70 -2.51
N PRO A 9 6.36 3.99 -3.51
CA PRO A 9 6.41 4.43 -4.89
C PRO A 9 5.49 5.64 -5.11
N ALA A 10 5.98 6.60 -5.90
CA ALA A 10 5.12 7.64 -6.48
C ALA A 10 4.34 7.03 -7.65
N LEU A 11 3.05 6.77 -7.42
CA LEU A 11 2.18 6.07 -8.37
C LEU A 11 1.58 6.99 -9.45
N GLY A 12 1.66 8.32 -9.32
CA GLY A 12 1.29 9.33 -10.36
C GLY A 12 0.42 8.80 -11.51
N SER A 13 1.02 8.65 -12.69
CA SER A 13 0.41 8.01 -13.87
C SER A 13 0.94 6.60 -14.16
N CYS A 14 1.77 6.03 -13.27
CA CYS A 14 2.41 4.73 -13.47
C CYS A 14 1.66 3.65 -12.69
N ASP A 15 1.50 2.48 -13.31
CA ASP A 15 0.92 1.33 -12.62
C ASP A 15 1.87 0.82 -11.53
N LEU A 16 1.29 0.37 -10.41
CA LEU A 16 2.01 -0.30 -9.34
C LEU A 16 2.71 -1.56 -9.87
N ASP A 17 2.11 -2.30 -10.80
CA ASP A 17 2.72 -3.54 -11.33
C ASP A 17 4.01 -3.26 -12.11
N GLU A 18 4.05 -2.16 -12.87
CA GLU A 18 5.27 -1.71 -13.56
C GLU A 18 6.36 -1.34 -12.57
N ARG A 19 6.00 -0.59 -11.52
CA ARG A 19 6.89 -0.19 -10.42
C ARG A 19 7.44 -1.40 -9.67
N MET A 20 6.61 -2.39 -9.37
CA MET A 20 7.01 -3.62 -8.70
C MET A 20 7.91 -4.48 -9.58
N THR A 21 7.69 -4.50 -10.89
CA THR A 21 8.57 -5.18 -11.86
C THR A 21 9.97 -4.55 -11.86
N GLN A 22 10.04 -3.22 -11.89
CA GLN A 22 11.32 -2.49 -11.79
C GLN A 22 12.03 -2.77 -10.46
N LEU A 23 11.29 -2.79 -9.35
CA LEU A 23 11.87 -3.11 -8.05
C LEU A 23 12.50 -4.51 -8.02
N ARG A 24 11.78 -5.53 -8.54
CA ARG A 24 12.27 -6.91 -8.61
C ARG A 24 13.56 -7.00 -9.42
N GLN A 25 13.61 -6.37 -10.60
CA GLN A 25 14.81 -6.35 -11.43
C GLN A 25 16.01 -5.71 -10.68
N LEU A 26 15.81 -4.57 -10.04
CA LEU A 26 16.87 -3.90 -9.27
C LEU A 26 17.34 -4.72 -8.07
N CYS A 27 16.44 -5.50 -7.45
CA CYS A 27 16.77 -6.43 -6.37
C CYS A 27 17.61 -7.61 -6.90
N ASP A 28 17.22 -8.19 -8.02
CA ASP A 28 17.95 -9.29 -8.67
C ASP A 28 19.37 -8.86 -9.07
N GLU A 29 19.54 -7.68 -9.65
CA GLU A 29 20.84 -7.10 -10.01
C GLU A 29 21.77 -6.90 -8.79
N LYS A 30 21.20 -6.80 -7.59
CA LYS A 30 21.91 -6.59 -6.33
C LYS A 30 22.00 -7.85 -5.48
N GLY A 31 21.45 -8.98 -5.94
CA GLY A 31 21.38 -10.22 -5.16
C GLY A 31 20.58 -10.09 -3.87
N ARG A 32 19.59 -9.19 -3.83
CA ARG A 32 18.71 -8.93 -2.69
C ARG A 32 17.33 -9.53 -2.94
N ALA A 33 16.70 -10.14 -1.94
CA ALA A 33 15.33 -10.61 -2.12
C ALA A 33 14.35 -9.42 -2.06
N VAL A 34 13.38 -9.36 -2.98
CA VAL A 34 12.35 -8.29 -2.97
C VAL A 34 11.50 -8.30 -1.68
N SER A 35 11.37 -9.46 -1.03
CA SER A 35 10.68 -9.61 0.25
C SER A 35 11.40 -8.92 1.42
N GLU A 36 12.65 -8.49 1.25
CA GLU A 36 13.38 -7.68 2.24
C GLU A 36 13.03 -6.17 2.15
N ILE A 37 12.10 -5.79 1.27
CA ILE A 37 11.65 -4.41 1.11
C ILE A 37 10.16 -4.32 1.43
N ASP A 38 9.81 -3.62 2.49
CA ASP A 38 8.42 -3.29 2.83
C ASP A 38 7.87 -2.23 1.87
N VAL A 39 6.95 -2.64 1.01
CA VAL A 39 6.28 -1.75 0.07
C VAL A 39 5.04 -1.13 0.73
N SER A 40 5.04 0.19 0.82
CA SER A 40 3.91 0.98 1.32
C SER A 40 3.26 1.74 0.17
N VAL A 41 1.94 1.92 0.17
CA VAL A 41 1.25 2.76 -0.84
C VAL A 41 0.23 3.68 -0.21
N PHE A 42 0.05 4.85 -0.80
CA PHE A 42 -1.14 5.67 -0.58
C PHE A 42 -2.27 5.16 -1.48
N ALA A 43 -3.41 4.78 -0.91
CA ALA A 43 -4.56 4.31 -1.68
C ALA A 43 -5.89 4.67 -1.02
N ALA A 44 -6.88 5.03 -1.83
CA ALA A 44 -8.27 5.04 -1.39
C ALA A 44 -8.83 3.62 -1.57
N VAL A 45 -8.85 2.84 -0.48
CA VAL A 45 -9.40 1.48 -0.50
C VAL A 45 -10.90 1.51 -0.18
N ALA A 46 -11.69 0.85 -1.01
CA ALA A 46 -13.15 0.81 -0.87
C ALA A 46 -13.64 -0.40 -0.06
N ASP A 47 -12.91 -1.52 -0.14
CA ASP A 47 -13.30 -2.79 0.47
C ASP A 47 -12.09 -3.72 0.71
N LYS A 48 -12.37 -4.90 1.29
CA LYS A 48 -11.35 -5.93 1.58
C LYS A 48 -10.72 -6.51 0.30
N GLY A 49 -11.48 -6.67 -0.78
CA GLY A 49 -10.97 -7.19 -2.05
C GLY A 49 -9.92 -6.27 -2.68
N ALA A 50 -10.10 -4.95 -2.55
CA ALA A 50 -9.10 -3.97 -2.95
C ALA A 50 -7.79 -4.13 -2.17
N MET A 51 -7.87 -4.36 -0.85
CA MET A 51 -6.68 -4.63 -0.02
C MET A 51 -5.99 -5.94 -0.38
N GLU A 52 -6.77 -7.02 -0.62
CA GLU A 52 -6.23 -8.31 -1.06
C GLU A 52 -5.54 -8.22 -2.42
N THR A 53 -6.04 -7.37 -3.31
CA THR A 53 -5.42 -7.12 -4.61
C THR A 53 -4.05 -6.46 -4.44
N LEU A 54 -3.97 -5.39 -3.65
CA LEU A 54 -2.71 -4.70 -3.33
C LEU A 54 -1.70 -5.65 -2.67
N ALA A 55 -2.16 -6.51 -1.75
CA ALA A 55 -1.31 -7.52 -1.11
C ALA A 55 -0.72 -8.51 -2.13
N LYS A 56 -1.52 -8.99 -3.10
CA LYS A 56 -1.03 -9.86 -4.19
C LYS A 56 -0.03 -9.17 -5.12
N GLN A 57 -0.14 -7.86 -5.28
CA GLN A 57 0.84 -7.06 -6.04
C GLN A 57 2.16 -6.88 -5.28
N GLY A 58 2.20 -7.22 -3.99
CA GLY A 58 3.37 -7.17 -3.12
C GLY A 58 3.40 -5.96 -2.19
N VAL A 59 2.27 -5.33 -1.93
CA VAL A 59 2.13 -4.25 -0.93
C VAL A 59 2.06 -4.86 0.48
N ASN A 60 2.91 -4.36 1.37
CA ASN A 60 2.94 -4.75 2.79
C ASN A 60 2.11 -3.80 3.66
N ARG A 61 1.99 -2.52 3.26
CA ARG A 61 1.32 -1.47 4.04
C ARG A 61 0.47 -0.57 3.15
N ILE A 62 -0.78 -0.36 3.55
CA ILE A 62 -1.69 0.59 2.91
C ILE A 62 -1.83 1.80 3.82
N ILE A 63 -1.63 2.99 3.26
CA ILE A 63 -1.83 4.28 3.93
C ILE A 63 -3.09 4.91 3.30
N PRO A 64 -4.26 4.83 3.96
CA PRO A 64 -5.49 5.35 3.41
C PRO A 64 -5.41 6.86 3.22
N VAL A 65 -5.81 7.35 2.03
CA VAL A 65 -5.78 8.77 1.71
C VAL A 65 -7.03 9.45 2.25
N LEU A 66 -6.84 10.45 3.11
CA LEU A 66 -7.94 11.31 3.57
C LEU A 66 -8.15 12.45 2.56
N PRO A 67 -9.36 12.61 1.98
CA PRO A 67 -9.63 13.71 1.06
C PRO A 67 -9.61 15.05 1.80
N SER A 68 -9.24 16.13 1.09
CA SER A 68 -9.31 17.49 1.62
C SER A 68 -10.74 18.02 1.49
N VAL A 69 -11.56 17.70 2.49
CA VAL A 69 -13.00 18.00 2.58
C VAL A 69 -13.35 18.60 3.94
N PRO A 70 -14.56 19.15 4.15
CA PRO A 70 -14.97 19.62 5.47
C PRO A 70 -14.86 18.54 6.55
N GLU A 71 -14.63 18.96 7.80
CA GLU A 71 -14.39 18.09 8.94
C GLU A 71 -15.42 16.96 9.07
N SER A 72 -16.71 17.27 8.98
CA SER A 72 -17.78 16.28 9.14
C SER A 72 -17.77 15.21 8.05
N GLU A 73 -17.25 15.51 6.87
CA GLU A 73 -17.08 14.54 5.79
C GLU A 73 -15.80 13.72 5.98
N ALA A 74 -14.71 14.36 6.38
CA ALA A 74 -13.46 13.68 6.71
C ALA A 74 -13.63 12.66 7.85
N LEU A 75 -14.39 13.01 8.90
CA LEU A 75 -14.71 12.09 10.00
C LEU A 75 -15.50 10.86 9.51
N ARG A 76 -16.48 11.03 8.62
CA ARG A 76 -17.21 9.90 8.03
C ARG A 76 -16.30 8.98 7.22
N VAL A 77 -15.32 9.52 6.50
CA VAL A 77 -14.32 8.72 5.77
C VAL A 77 -13.44 7.93 6.74
N ILE A 78 -13.03 8.54 7.85
CA ILE A 78 -12.27 7.85 8.91
C ILE A 78 -13.09 6.72 9.54
N ASP A 79 -14.38 6.95 9.82
CA ASP A 79 -15.29 5.92 10.34
C ASP A 79 -15.41 4.74 9.36
N GLN A 80 -15.55 5.01 8.05
CA GLN A 80 -15.57 3.98 7.01
C GLN A 80 -14.27 3.16 6.99
N TYR A 81 -13.10 3.81 7.12
CA TYR A 81 -11.84 3.08 7.22
C TYR A 81 -11.77 2.23 8.49
N ALA A 82 -12.26 2.74 9.63
CA ALA A 82 -12.27 2.00 10.89
C ALA A 82 -13.16 0.74 10.82
N GLU A 83 -14.33 0.83 10.18
CA GLU A 83 -15.18 -0.32 9.88
C GLU A 83 -14.47 -1.29 8.93
N LEU A 84 -13.86 -0.76 7.87
CA LEU A 84 -13.18 -1.55 6.85
C LEU A 84 -12.02 -2.36 7.42
N VAL A 85 -11.25 -1.84 8.37
CA VAL A 85 -10.15 -2.59 9.02
C VAL A 85 -10.56 -3.25 10.32
N GLY A 86 -11.85 -3.21 10.70
CA GLY A 86 -12.34 -3.79 11.95
C GLY A 86 -11.98 -5.27 12.09
N TRP A 87 -12.03 -6.03 10.99
CA TRP A 87 -11.64 -7.44 10.93
C TRP A 87 -10.17 -7.70 11.27
N ALA A 88 -9.29 -6.72 11.03
CA ALA A 88 -7.85 -6.88 11.28
C ALA A 88 -7.52 -6.82 12.76
N ARG A 89 -8.43 -6.32 13.61
CA ARG A 89 -8.27 -6.35 15.08
C ARG A 89 -8.26 -7.76 15.65
N ASP A 90 -8.80 -8.72 14.90
CA ASP A 90 -8.92 -10.13 15.30
C ASP A 90 -7.80 -11.01 14.71
N LEU A 91 -6.86 -10.43 13.96
CA LEU A 91 -5.67 -11.13 13.49
C LEU A 91 -4.57 -11.05 14.56
N GLU A 92 -4.32 -12.19 15.23
CA GLU A 92 -3.13 -12.42 16.06
C GLU A 92 -1.86 -12.58 15.23
#